data_AF-A0A1B6F539-F1
#
_entry.id   AF-A0A1B6F539-F1
#
_cell.length_a   1.000
_cell.length_b   1.000
_cell.length_c   1.000
_cell.angle_alpha   90.00
_cell.angle_beta   90.00
_cell.angle_gamma   90.00
#
_symmetry.space_group_name_H-M   'P 1'
#
loop_
_entity.id
_entity.type
_entity.pdbx_description
1 polymer ?
#
loop_
_entity_poly.entity_id
_entity_poly.type
_entity_poly.pdbx_seq_one_letter_code
_entity_poly.pdbx_strand_id
1 'polypeptide(L)'
;LGKAEQLTPPKILIYDLHTDKLIHQFLFDKAHVKDNSFFANIIVDVTPGKCEQAYAYIPDLGSYAVIVYNMFTDKSFRVRHHFFYMDPLSGNYNVGGVNFQWTDGIFSLALAPISKDDGYRTIYFHPLSSTMEFTVNSKILQNETIANDEYYAYKVLEPRTL
;
A
#
# COMPACT_ATOMS: atom_id res chain seq x y z
N LEU A 1 26.42 -3.03 2.77
CA LEU A 1 25.37 -3.58 1.87
C LEU A 1 25.70 -3.11 0.46
N GLY A 2 25.66 -4.01 -0.53
CA GLY A 2 25.98 -3.67 -1.93
C GLY A 2 25.04 -2.59 -2.50
N LYS A 3 25.44 -1.96 -3.60
CA LYS A 3 24.62 -0.96 -4.28
C LYS A 3 23.43 -1.67 -4.94
N ALA A 4 22.21 -1.28 -4.59
CA ALA A 4 21.02 -1.76 -5.28
C ALA A 4 21.00 -1.18 -6.72
N GLU A 5 20.70 -2.04 -7.70
CA GLU A 5 20.57 -1.66 -9.10
C GLU A 5 19.22 -2.15 -9.62
N GLN A 6 18.41 -1.22 -10.12
CA GLN A 6 17.12 -1.55 -10.72
C GLN A 6 17.30 -1.85 -12.21
N LEU A 7 17.17 -3.13 -12.59
CA LEU A 7 17.35 -3.57 -13.98
C LEU A 7 16.11 -3.36 -14.85
N THR A 8 14.91 -3.43 -14.27
CA THR A 8 13.64 -3.28 -15.00
C THR A 8 12.62 -2.46 -14.20
N PRO A 9 11.67 -1.78 -14.86
CA PRO A 9 10.53 -1.19 -14.18
C PRO A 9 9.76 -2.23 -13.36
N PRO A 10 9.18 -1.85 -12.21
CA PRO A 10 8.30 -2.72 -11.45
C PRO A 10 7.06 -3.03 -12.28
N LYS A 11 6.42 -4.17 -12.00
CA LYS A 11 5.24 -4.63 -12.72
C LYS A 11 4.33 -5.47 -11.85
N ILE A 12 3.04 -5.42 -12.12
CA ILE A 12 2.04 -6.35 -11.57
C ILE A 12 1.85 -7.45 -12.60
N LEU A 13 1.95 -8.70 -12.16
CA LEU A 13 1.68 -9.88 -12.97
C LEU A 13 0.45 -10.58 -12.39
N ILE A 14 -0.53 -10.89 -13.24
CA ILE A 14 -1.75 -11.59 -12.83
C ILE A 14 -1.76 -12.94 -13.54
N TYR A 15 -1.81 -14.01 -12.74
CA TYR A 15 -1.86 -15.38 -13.21
C TYR A 15 -3.21 -16.01 -12.88
N ASP A 16 -3.75 -16.78 -13.82
CA ASP A 16 -4.85 -17.70 -13.54
C ASP A 16 -4.28 -19.00 -12.98
N LEU A 17 -4.63 -19.30 -11.72
CA LEU A 17 -4.14 -20.48 -11.00
C LEU A 17 -4.79 -21.80 -11.48
N HIS A 18 -5.87 -21.76 -12.26
CA HIS A 18 -6.42 -22.99 -12.85
C HIS A 18 -5.63 -23.43 -14.09
N THR A 19 -5.01 -22.49 -14.78
CA THR A 19 -4.32 -22.73 -16.05
C THR A 19 -2.82 -22.47 -15.99
N ASP A 20 -2.32 -21.93 -14.88
CA ASP A 20 -0.94 -21.47 -14.67
C ASP A 20 -0.45 -20.48 -15.73
N LYS A 21 -1.38 -19.69 -16.30
CA LYS A 21 -1.09 -18.74 -17.38
C LYS A 21 -1.07 -17.31 -16.86
N LEU A 22 -0.10 -16.53 -17.35
CA LEU A 22 -0.12 -15.08 -17.25
C LEU A 22 -1.30 -14.55 -18.07
N ILE A 23 -2.25 -13.90 -17.41
CA ILE A 23 -3.45 -13.34 -18.04
C ILE A 23 -3.40 -11.81 -18.14
N HIS A 24 -2.55 -11.15 -17.34
CA HIS A 24 -2.34 -9.70 -17.45
C HIS A 24 -0.96 -9.29 -16.94
N GLN A 25 -0.42 -8.21 -17.52
CA GLN A 25 0.79 -7.55 -17.05
C GLN A 25 0.58 -6.03 -17.07
N PHE A 26 0.72 -5.39 -15.92
CA PHE A 26 0.71 -3.94 -15.79
C PHE A 26 2.12 -3.43 -15.49
N LEU A 27 2.61 -2.48 -16.30
CA LEU A 27 3.88 -1.80 -16.09
C LEU A 27 3.62 -0.48 -15.36
N PHE A 28 4.33 -0.23 -14.25
CA PHE A 28 4.19 1.04 -13.54
C PHE A 28 4.73 2.19 -14.37
N ASP A 29 4.00 3.32 -14.37
CA ASP A 29 4.50 4.57 -14.89
C ASP A 29 5.74 5.02 -14.08
N LYS A 30 6.78 5.48 -14.78
CA LYS A 30 7.96 6.06 -14.17
C LYS A 30 7.61 7.23 -13.23
N ALA A 31 6.52 7.95 -13.49
CA ALA A 31 6.06 9.02 -12.60
C ALA A 31 5.69 8.51 -11.20
N HIS A 32 5.22 7.26 -11.09
CA HIS A 32 4.76 6.64 -9.83
C HIS A 32 5.88 5.99 -9.03
N VAL A 33 7.01 5.68 -9.67
CA VAL A 33 8.20 5.09 -9.04
C VAL A 33 9.24 6.18 -8.79
N LYS A 34 9.69 6.33 -7.54
CA LYS A 34 10.72 7.27 -7.11
C LYS A 34 12.05 6.55 -6.92
N ASP A 35 13.15 7.31 -6.86
CA ASP A 35 14.49 6.75 -6.66
C ASP A 35 14.59 5.93 -5.36
N ASN A 36 13.89 6.35 -4.31
CA ASN A 36 13.80 5.65 -3.03
C ASN A 36 12.59 4.69 -2.96
N SER A 37 11.88 4.44 -4.07
CA SER A 37 10.72 3.55 -4.01
C SER A 37 11.13 2.14 -3.63
N PHE A 38 10.41 1.56 -2.69
CA PHE A 38 10.61 0.18 -2.28
C PHE A 38 9.25 -0.47 -2.01
N PHE A 39 8.83 -1.33 -2.94
CA PHE A 39 7.55 -2.04 -2.89
C PHE A 39 7.73 -3.41 -2.25
N ALA A 40 7.41 -3.55 -0.96
CA ALA A 40 7.55 -4.82 -0.24
C ALA A 40 6.31 -5.72 -0.31
N ASN A 41 5.12 -5.16 -0.58
CA ASN A 41 3.86 -5.88 -0.51
C ASN A 41 2.86 -5.39 -1.57
N ILE A 42 1.82 -6.19 -1.82
CA ILE A 42 0.66 -5.86 -2.65
C ILE A 42 -0.60 -6.43 -1.99
N ILE A 43 -1.61 -5.58 -1.82
CA ILE A 43 -2.88 -5.95 -1.21
C ILE A 43 -3.96 -5.80 -2.27
N VAL A 44 -4.70 -6.87 -2.55
CA VAL A 44 -5.71 -6.88 -3.61
C VAL A 44 -7.11 -6.82 -3.00
N ASP A 45 -7.87 -5.78 -3.36
CA ASP A 45 -9.29 -5.63 -3.03
C ASP A 45 -10.14 -6.12 -4.18
N VAL A 46 -10.75 -7.29 -3.99
CA VAL A 46 -11.68 -7.89 -4.95
C VAL A 46 -13.06 -8.01 -4.31
N THR A 47 -14.08 -7.56 -5.03
CA THR A 47 -15.48 -7.87 -4.71
C THR A 47 -15.86 -9.19 -5.38
N PRO A 48 -16.42 -10.17 -4.65
CA PRO A 48 -16.85 -11.44 -5.23
C PRO A 48 -17.75 -11.24 -6.45
N GLY A 49 -17.44 -11.93 -7.55
CA GLY A 49 -18.16 -11.81 -8.82
C GLY A 49 -17.81 -10.58 -9.67
N LYS A 50 -16.87 -9.73 -9.23
CA LYS A 50 -16.44 -8.52 -9.95
C LYS A 50 -14.91 -8.42 -10.06
N CYS A 51 -14.25 -9.51 -10.47
CA CYS A 51 -12.78 -9.58 -10.54
C CYS A 51 -12.16 -8.48 -11.44
N GLU A 52 -12.83 -8.12 -12.54
CA GLU A 52 -12.37 -7.05 -13.46
C GLU A 52 -12.44 -5.64 -12.85
N GLN A 53 -13.07 -5.49 -11.69
CA GLN A 53 -13.17 -4.24 -10.93
C GLN A 53 -12.27 -4.23 -9.70
N ALA A 54 -11.27 -5.12 -9.66
CA ALA A 54 -10.32 -5.19 -8.57
C ALA A 54 -9.46 -3.93 -8.46
N TYR A 55 -9.06 -3.62 -7.23
CA TYR A 55 -8.00 -2.67 -6.94
C TYR A 55 -6.81 -3.38 -6.32
N ALA A 56 -5.61 -2.86 -6.56
CA ALA A 56 -4.43 -3.26 -5.81
C ALA A 56 -3.80 -2.04 -5.11
N TYR A 57 -3.40 -2.24 -3.86
CA TYR A 57 -2.72 -1.26 -3.04
C TYR A 57 -1.28 -1.72 -2.84
N ILE A 58 -0.32 -0.92 -3.30
CA ILE A 58 1.10 -1.23 -3.27
C ILE A 58 1.77 -0.21 -2.35
N PRO A 59 2.02 -0.55 -1.07
CA PRO A 59 2.76 0.31 -0.17
C PRO A 59 4.20 0.51 -0.66
N ASP A 60 4.60 1.78 -0.67
CA ASP A 60 5.92 2.25 -1.03
C ASP A 60 6.61 2.77 0.24
N LEU A 61 7.30 1.86 0.93
CA LEU A 61 7.86 2.15 2.25
C LEU A 61 9.01 3.14 2.21
N GLY A 62 9.84 3.13 1.14
CA GLY A 62 11.00 4.01 1.03
C GLY A 62 10.66 5.43 0.57
N SER A 63 9.45 5.65 0.03
CA SER A 63 9.00 6.99 -0.38
C SER A 63 7.59 7.37 0.09
N TYR A 64 7.13 6.69 1.14
CA TYR A 64 6.01 7.09 2.01
C TYR A 64 4.70 7.32 1.26
N ALA A 65 4.31 6.36 0.43
CA ALA A 65 3.09 6.44 -0.37
C ALA A 65 2.42 5.08 -0.55
N VAL A 66 1.21 5.10 -1.07
CA VAL A 66 0.54 3.92 -1.61
C VAL A 66 0.32 4.17 -3.09
N ILE A 67 0.76 3.24 -3.93
CA ILE A 67 0.30 3.20 -5.32
C ILE A 67 -1.01 2.45 -5.35
N VAL A 68 -2.04 3.06 -5.92
CA VAL A 68 -3.34 2.42 -6.14
C VAL A 68 -3.44 2.08 -7.61
N TYR A 69 -3.61 0.80 -7.92
CA TYR A 69 -3.88 0.30 -9.26
C TYR A 69 -5.36 -0.08 -9.38
N ASN A 70 -6.00 0.34 -10.47
CA ASN A 70 -7.39 0.07 -10.81
C ASN A 70 -7.42 -0.86 -12.03
N MET A 71 -7.87 -2.10 -11.84
CA MET A 71 -7.91 -3.12 -12.90
C MET A 71 -8.85 -2.73 -14.04
N PHE A 72 -9.97 -2.08 -13.74
CA PHE A 72 -10.98 -1.76 -14.73
C PHE A 72 -10.49 -0.70 -15.74
N THR A 73 -9.73 0.28 -15.25
CA THR A 73 -9.18 1.35 -16.10
C THR A 73 -7.76 1.07 -16.57
N ASP A 74 -7.13 0.00 -16.08
CA ASP A 74 -5.72 -0.37 -16.27
C ASP A 74 -4.78 0.82 -16.01
N LYS A 75 -5.04 1.54 -14.91
CA LYS A 75 -4.28 2.72 -14.50
C LYS A 75 -3.87 2.62 -13.05
N SER A 76 -2.78 3.30 -12.73
CA SER A 76 -2.38 3.52 -11.34
C SER A 76 -2.26 5.00 -11.05
N PHE A 77 -2.30 5.36 -9.77
CA PHE A 77 -1.99 6.70 -9.28
C PHE A 77 -1.33 6.60 -7.90
N ARG A 78 -0.65 7.67 -7.50
CA ARG A 78 0.11 7.73 -6.25
C ARG A 78 -0.66 8.52 -5.18
N VAL A 79 -0.88 7.88 -4.04
CA VAL A 79 -1.54 8.46 -2.87
C VAL A 79 -0.53 8.73 -1.78
N ARG A 80 -0.59 9.92 -1.20
CA ARG A 80 0.30 10.38 -0.13
C ARG A 80 -0.54 10.84 1.04
N HIS A 81 -0.09 10.50 2.23
CA HIS A 81 -0.67 10.96 3.47
C HIS A 81 0.40 10.99 4.56
N HIS A 82 0.29 11.88 5.55
CA HIS A 82 1.27 11.98 6.63
C HIS A 82 1.38 10.68 7.44
N PHE A 83 0.29 9.94 7.59
CA PHE A 83 0.29 8.65 8.29
C PHE A 83 1.06 7.53 7.56
N PHE A 84 1.54 7.78 6.33
CA PHE A 84 2.40 6.83 5.61
C PHE A 84 3.88 6.98 5.93
N TYR A 85 4.26 8.03 6.66
CA TYR A 85 5.64 8.28 7.06
C TYR A 85 6.01 7.46 8.29
N MET A 86 7.31 7.18 8.45
CA MET A 86 7.81 6.61 9.70
C MET A 86 7.58 7.55 10.91
N ASP A 87 7.50 6.96 12.09
CA ASP A 87 7.70 7.67 13.34
C ASP A 87 9.21 7.78 13.62
N PRO A 88 9.78 9.00 13.68
CA PRO A 88 11.21 9.20 13.91
C PRO A 88 11.71 8.64 15.25
N LEU A 89 10.83 8.39 16.22
CA LEU A 89 11.18 7.78 17.50
C LEU A 89 11.20 6.25 17.47
N SER A 90 10.68 5.64 16.40
CA SER A 90 10.48 4.19 16.25
C SER A 90 11.38 3.56 15.17
N GLY A 91 12.41 4.27 14.71
CA GLY A 91 13.32 3.80 13.65
C GLY A 91 14.51 2.95 14.11
N ASN A 92 14.72 2.76 15.42
CA ASN A 92 15.83 2.00 15.97
C ASN A 92 15.43 0.56 16.31
N TYR A 93 16.03 -0.42 15.64
CA TYR A 93 15.71 -1.83 15.78
C TYR A 93 16.79 -2.56 16.56
N ASN A 94 16.39 -3.55 17.37
CA ASN A 94 17.29 -4.53 17.97
C ASN A 94 16.71 -5.92 17.74
N VAL A 95 17.35 -6.71 16.89
CA VAL A 95 16.91 -8.07 16.55
C VAL A 95 18.06 -9.03 16.79
N GLY A 96 17.87 -9.96 17.74
CA GLY A 96 18.90 -10.94 18.10
C GLY A 96 20.21 -10.31 18.59
N GLY A 97 20.16 -9.13 19.23
CA GLY A 97 21.34 -8.40 19.69
C GLY A 97 22.02 -7.53 18.63
N VAL A 98 21.57 -7.59 17.37
CA VAL A 98 22.04 -6.71 16.30
C VAL A 98 21.20 -5.44 16.28
N ASN A 99 21.85 -4.29 16.38
CA ASN A 99 21.21 -2.98 16.31
C ASN A 99 21.40 -2.35 14.93
N PHE A 100 20.32 -1.79 14.38
CA PHE A 100 20.31 -1.09 13.10
C PHE A 100 19.15 -0.09 13.06
N GLN A 101 19.23 0.88 12.15
CA GLN A 101 18.20 1.89 11.96
C GLN A 101 17.57 1.76 10.59
N TRP A 102 16.25 1.76 10.54
CA TRP A 102 15.46 1.86 9.32
C TRP A 102 14.51 3.04 9.43
N THR A 103 14.13 3.57 8.28
CA THR A 103 13.20 4.70 8.18
C THR A 103 11.98 4.32 7.36
N ASP A 104 11.62 3.04 7.39
CA ASP A 104 10.64 2.47 6.48
C ASP A 104 9.22 2.93 6.86
N GLY A 105 8.54 3.56 5.92
CA GLY A 105 7.17 4.05 6.11
C GLY A 105 6.13 2.97 5.94
N ILE A 106 4.97 3.33 5.38
CA ILE A 106 3.85 2.41 5.18
C ILE A 106 4.32 1.09 4.57
N PHE A 107 4.05 0.00 5.28
CA PHE A 107 4.60 -1.31 4.96
C PHE A 107 3.53 -2.30 4.54
N SER A 108 2.40 -2.29 5.24
CA SER A 108 1.30 -3.20 4.99
C SER A 108 -0.04 -2.53 5.20
N LEU A 109 -1.04 -3.07 4.49
CA LEU A 109 -2.43 -2.73 4.61
C LEU A 109 -3.22 -4.02 4.86
N ALA A 110 -4.36 -3.94 5.55
CA ALA A 110 -5.27 -5.06 5.76
C ALA A 110 -6.71 -4.62 5.50
N LEU A 111 -7.46 -5.46 4.78
CA LEU A 111 -8.81 -5.16 4.36
C LEU A 111 -9.84 -5.76 5.31
N ALA A 112 -10.74 -4.95 5.84
CA ALA A 112 -11.94 -5.43 6.50
C ALA A 112 -12.89 -6.14 5.50
N PRO A 113 -13.88 -6.90 5.97
CA PRO A 113 -15.02 -7.30 5.15
C PRO A 113 -15.68 -6.09 4.48
N ILE A 114 -16.33 -6.34 3.33
CA ILE A 114 -17.11 -5.30 2.64
C ILE A 114 -18.23 -4.83 3.58
N SER A 115 -18.27 -3.53 3.83
CA SER A 115 -19.32 -2.88 4.60
C SER A 115 -20.65 -2.98 3.87
N LYS A 116 -21.71 -3.31 4.61
CA LYS A 116 -23.07 -3.36 4.07
C LYS A 116 -23.66 -1.97 3.83
N ASP A 117 -23.10 -0.95 4.46
CA ASP A 117 -23.67 0.41 4.45
C ASP A 117 -23.28 1.19 3.20
N ASP A 118 -22.01 1.08 2.76
CA ASP A 118 -21.47 1.84 1.63
C ASP A 118 -20.86 0.98 0.51
N GLY A 119 -20.69 -0.33 0.73
CA GLY A 119 -20.09 -1.25 -0.24
C GLY A 119 -18.56 -1.15 -0.35
N TYR A 120 -17.91 -0.40 0.54
CA TYR A 120 -16.46 -0.25 0.61
C TYR A 120 -15.88 -0.99 1.82
N ARG A 121 -14.56 -0.96 1.98
CA ARG A 121 -13.87 -1.64 3.09
C ARG A 121 -13.17 -0.62 3.97
N THR A 122 -13.19 -0.85 5.27
CA THR A 122 -12.19 -0.23 6.15
C THR A 122 -10.83 -0.86 5.85
N ILE A 123 -9.85 -0.02 5.58
CA ILE A 123 -8.46 -0.41 5.35
C ILE A 123 -7.66 -0.02 6.58
N TYR A 124 -7.05 -1.01 7.22
CA TYR A 124 -6.10 -0.83 8.32
C TYR A 124 -4.69 -0.77 7.75
N PHE A 125 -3.83 0.09 8.29
CA PHE A 125 -2.44 0.16 7.82
C PHE A 125 -1.51 0.70 8.91
N HIS A 126 -0.21 0.44 8.73
CA HIS A 126 0.82 0.99 9.60
C HIS A 126 2.15 1.17 8.84
N PRO A 127 2.96 2.17 9.22
CA PRO A 127 4.39 2.22 8.88
C PRO A 127 5.17 1.08 9.53
N LEU A 128 6.28 0.63 8.91
CA LEU A 128 7.16 -0.37 9.52
C LEU A 128 7.87 0.20 10.75
N SER A 129 8.38 1.43 10.64
CA SER A 129 9.04 2.16 11.72
C SER A 129 8.02 3.02 12.45
N SER A 130 7.04 2.39 13.11
CA SER A 130 6.01 3.04 13.94
C SER A 130 5.32 2.01 14.83
N THR A 131 4.81 2.44 15.98
CA THR A 131 3.90 1.64 16.83
C THR A 131 2.43 2.04 16.66
N MET A 132 2.14 2.95 15.73
CA MET A 132 0.79 3.48 15.49
C MET A 132 0.08 2.69 14.38
N GLU A 133 -1.21 2.46 14.58
CA GLU A 133 -2.11 1.93 13.55
C GLU A 133 -3.11 3.01 13.10
N PHE A 134 -3.50 2.92 11.84
CA PHE A 134 -4.41 3.89 11.23
C PHE A 134 -5.46 3.18 10.38
N THR A 135 -6.54 3.90 10.07
CA THR A 135 -7.56 3.44 9.13
C THR A 135 -7.95 4.49 8.10
N VAL A 136 -8.41 4.01 6.95
CA VAL A 136 -9.07 4.81 5.92
C VAL A 136 -10.14 3.95 5.24
N ASN A 137 -11.21 4.56 4.73
CA ASN A 137 -12.19 3.84 3.92
C ASN A 137 -11.66 3.67 2.48
N SER A 138 -11.82 2.48 1.89
CA SER A 138 -11.31 2.18 0.55
C SER A 138 -11.90 3.10 -0.53
N LYS A 139 -13.09 3.67 -0.32
CA LYS A 139 -13.69 4.71 -1.17
C LYS A 139 -12.76 5.91 -1.42
N ILE A 140 -11.96 6.28 -0.43
CA ILE A 140 -11.01 7.40 -0.53
C ILE A 140 -9.81 6.99 -1.38
N LEU A 141 -9.20 5.85 -1.07
CA LEU A 141 -8.04 5.36 -1.81
C LEU A 141 -8.37 5.02 -3.27
N GLN A 142 -9.58 4.53 -3.55
CA GLN A 142 -10.01 4.14 -4.89
C GLN A 142 -10.38 5.34 -5.79
N ASN A 143 -10.42 6.56 -5.25
CA ASN A 143 -10.78 7.76 -6.00
C ASN A 143 -9.60 8.73 -6.14
N GLU A 144 -8.96 8.69 -7.31
CA GLU A 144 -7.77 9.47 -7.66
C GLU A 144 -7.91 10.97 -7.38
N THR A 145 -9.10 11.55 -7.60
CA THR A 145 -9.30 13.01 -7.49
C THR A 145 -9.38 13.51 -6.06
N ILE A 146 -9.61 12.63 -5.08
CA ILE A 146 -9.75 13.00 -3.66
C ILE A 146 -8.71 12.35 -2.76
N ALA A 147 -8.03 11.28 -3.22
CA ALA A 147 -7.19 10.43 -2.38
C ALA A 147 -6.06 11.19 -1.66
N ASN A 148 -5.58 12.29 -2.26
CA ASN A 148 -4.52 13.15 -1.70
C ASN A 148 -5.06 14.38 -0.92
N ASP A 149 -6.36 14.69 -1.04
CA ASP A 149 -6.95 15.92 -0.49
C ASP A 149 -7.80 15.65 0.77
N GLU A 150 -8.31 14.43 0.93
CA GLU A 150 -9.19 14.03 2.05
C GLU A 150 -8.40 13.68 3.33
N TYR A 151 -7.67 14.67 3.86
CA TYR A 151 -6.82 14.51 5.04
C TYR A 151 -7.56 13.92 6.25
N TYR A 152 -8.76 14.43 6.55
CA TYR A 152 -9.53 14.01 7.73
C TYR A 152 -10.23 12.66 7.55
N ALA A 153 -10.20 12.06 6.36
CA ALA A 153 -10.77 10.73 6.15
C ALA A 153 -9.90 9.61 6.76
N TYR A 154 -8.63 9.90 7.02
CA TYR A 154 -7.72 8.99 7.73
C TYR A 154 -7.87 9.15 9.24
N LYS A 155 -7.94 8.02 9.96
CA LYS A 155 -8.14 7.99 11.42
C LYS A 155 -7.02 7.26 12.11
N VAL A 156 -6.61 7.75 13.27
CA VAL A 156 -5.72 7.05 14.19
C VAL A 156 -6.53 5.98 14.90
N LEU A 157 -5.99 4.78 15.00
CA LEU A 157 -6.49 3.78 15.93
C LEU A 157 -5.77 3.98 17.26
N GLU A 158 -6.56 4.25 18.31
CA GLU A 158 -6.03 4.33 19.66
C GLU A 158 -5.23 3.06 19.97
N PRO A 159 -4.07 3.16 20.64
CA PRO A 159 -3.34 1.99 21.10
C PRO A 159 -4.30 1.12 21.92
N ARG A 160 -4.43 -0.15 21.56
CA ARG A 160 -5.07 -1.10 22.48
C ARG A 160 -4.20 -1.14 23.72
N THR A 161 -4.67 -0.53 24.81
CA THR A 161 -4.10 -0.75 26.13
C THR A 161 -4.14 -2.26 26.38
N LEU A 162 -2.95 -2.86 26.41
CA LEU A 162 -2.75 -4.24 26.87
C LEU A 162 -3.04 -4.34 28.36
#